data_AF-A0AB39RL64-F1
#
_entry.id   AF-A0AB39RL64-F1
#
_cell.length_a   1.000
_cell.length_b   1.000
_cell.length_c   1.000
_cell.angle_alpha   90.00
_cell.angle_beta   90.00
_cell.angle_gamma   90.00
#
_symmetry.space_group_name_H-M   'P 1'
#
loop_
_entity.id
_entity.type
_entity.pdbx_description
1 polymer ?
#
loop_
_entity_poly.entity_id
_entity_poly.type
_entity_poly.pdbx_seq_one_letter_code
_entity_poly.pdbx_strand_id
1 'polypeptide(L)'
;MRRTTHHRTIALAALTLLLAAGCGTQSGSDAGGSGTVSPSPTTSHKGCTEAKAELGAADTGRTFCLTTGDVIRIRLDGTTSRPWAPVKVGGSGLEATNSGIVLQAGDASSAFKAVSAGTAQLTSSRPLCPSDPARISCKGLQEWTVTVVVTKA
;
A
#
# COMPACT_ATOMS: atom_id res chain seq x y z
N MET A 1 -27.40 -38.88 -16.01
CA MET A 1 -27.89 -38.94 -14.61
C MET A 1 -27.30 -37.76 -13.86
N ARG A 2 -28.15 -36.85 -13.39
CA ARG A 2 -27.81 -35.55 -12.80
C ARG A 2 -27.63 -35.74 -11.29
N ARG A 3 -26.45 -35.44 -10.74
CA ARG A 3 -26.25 -35.34 -9.28
C ARG A 3 -26.02 -33.89 -8.91
N THR A 4 -27.08 -33.30 -8.37
CA THR A 4 -27.11 -32.01 -7.69
C THR A 4 -26.80 -32.23 -6.21
N THR A 5 -25.68 -31.69 -5.73
CA THR A 5 -25.38 -31.61 -4.30
C THR A 5 -25.40 -30.15 -3.87
N HIS A 6 -26.52 -29.75 -3.29
CA HIS A 6 -26.70 -28.49 -2.57
C HIS A 6 -26.17 -28.68 -1.15
N HIS A 7 -25.11 -27.94 -0.79
CA HIS A 7 -24.62 -27.76 0.57
C HIS A 7 -24.25 -26.28 0.72
N ARG A 8 -24.42 -25.59 1.83
CA ARG A 8 -25.20 -25.74 3.06
C ARG A 8 -25.14 -24.31 3.62
N THR A 9 -26.27 -23.74 4.02
CA THR A 9 -26.39 -22.40 4.62
C THR A 9 -25.52 -22.29 5.88
N ILE A 10 -24.61 -21.32 5.92
CA ILE A 10 -23.82 -20.96 7.11
C ILE A 10 -24.40 -19.65 7.67
N ALA A 11 -25.03 -19.75 8.84
CA ALA A 11 -25.44 -18.62 9.66
C ALA A 11 -24.20 -18.04 10.38
N LEU A 12 -24.03 -16.72 10.39
CA LEU A 12 -23.06 -16.07 11.27
C LEU A 12 -23.72 -15.00 12.14
N ALA A 13 -23.36 -15.06 13.42
CA ALA A 13 -23.94 -14.40 14.57
C ALA A 13 -23.68 -12.89 14.62
N ALA A 14 -24.64 -12.17 15.20
CA ALA A 14 -24.49 -10.79 15.62
C ALA A 14 -23.64 -10.71 16.90
N LEU A 15 -22.69 -9.78 16.94
CA LEU A 15 -22.00 -9.39 18.16
C LEU A 15 -22.00 -7.86 18.28
N THR A 16 -22.80 -7.35 19.20
CA THR A 16 -22.83 -5.95 19.65
C THR A 16 -21.90 -5.78 20.84
N LEU A 17 -20.99 -4.80 20.79
CA LEU A 17 -20.31 -4.28 21.97
C LEU A 17 -20.35 -2.75 21.97
N LEU A 18 -21.10 -2.21 22.92
CA LEU A 18 -21.03 -0.84 23.43
C LEU A 18 -19.91 -0.77 24.48
N LEU A 19 -19.06 0.26 24.46
CA LEU A 19 -18.38 0.90 25.61
C LEU A 19 -17.97 2.31 25.15
N ALA A 20 -18.51 3.40 25.69
CA ALA A 20 -18.33 4.02 27.01
C ALA A 20 -17.32 5.18 26.96
N ALA A 21 -17.64 6.20 27.78
CA ALA A 21 -17.25 7.60 27.68
C ALA A 21 -15.81 7.94 28.12
N GLY A 22 -15.37 9.14 27.75
CA GLY A 22 -14.18 9.80 28.29
C GLY A 22 -14.16 11.30 27.98
N CYS A 23 -14.87 12.08 28.78
CA CYS A 23 -14.76 13.54 28.88
C CYS A 23 -13.76 13.87 29.99
N GLY A 24 -12.85 14.83 29.79
CA GLY A 24 -11.89 15.27 30.80
C GLY A 24 -11.27 16.63 30.45
N THR A 25 -11.33 17.54 31.41
CA THR A 25 -11.22 19.00 31.31
C THR A 25 -9.85 19.58 31.67
N GLN A 26 -9.47 20.66 30.99
CA GLN A 26 -8.81 21.91 31.42
C GLN A 26 -8.01 22.00 32.74
N SER A 27 -6.78 22.52 32.64
CA SER A 27 -6.10 23.57 33.46
C SER A 27 -4.59 23.46 33.17
N GLY A 28 -3.84 24.50 32.85
CA GLY A 28 -3.47 25.64 33.68
C GLY A 28 -2.04 26.08 33.29
N SER A 29 -1.68 27.29 33.70
CA SER A 29 -0.72 28.20 33.07
C SER A 29 0.77 28.03 33.47
N ASP A 30 1.61 28.63 32.62
CA ASP A 30 2.85 29.39 32.87
C ASP A 30 4.21 28.76 33.21
N ALA A 31 5.18 29.30 32.46
CA ALA A 31 6.57 29.66 32.78
C ALA A 31 7.71 28.61 32.70
N GLY A 32 8.62 28.88 31.74
CA GLY A 32 10.05 29.01 32.02
C GLY A 32 10.90 27.74 32.00
N GLY A 33 11.61 27.51 30.89
CA GLY A 33 12.65 26.49 30.82
C GLY A 33 13.38 26.49 29.49
N SER A 34 14.48 27.25 29.43
CA SER A 34 15.48 27.20 28.36
C SER A 34 16.07 25.80 28.24
N GLY A 35 16.07 25.23 27.02
CA GLY A 35 16.82 24.01 26.71
C GLY A 35 16.00 22.85 26.14
N THR A 36 15.25 23.05 25.04
CA THR A 36 14.61 21.93 24.34
C THR A 36 15.57 21.36 23.31
N VAL A 37 16.36 20.36 23.71
CA VAL A 37 16.88 19.39 22.74
C VAL A 37 15.67 18.70 22.17
N SER A 38 15.35 18.96 20.91
CA SER A 38 14.18 18.38 20.25
C SER A 38 14.30 16.86 20.31
N PRO A 39 13.43 16.13 21.04
CA PRO A 39 13.42 14.69 20.96
C PRO A 39 13.05 14.36 19.51
N SER A 40 13.97 13.72 18.78
CA SER A 40 13.63 13.15 17.48
C SER A 40 12.39 12.29 17.68
N PRO A 41 11.31 12.49 16.92
CA PRO A 41 10.11 11.69 17.11
C PRO A 41 10.49 10.25 16.78
N THR A 42 10.62 9.41 17.80
CA THR A 42 10.42 7.98 17.63
C THR A 42 8.94 7.82 17.34
N THR A 43 8.60 7.99 16.06
CA THR A 43 7.27 7.71 15.55
C THR A 43 7.04 6.23 15.78
N SER A 44 6.41 5.90 16.91
CA SER A 44 5.61 4.69 16.99
C SER A 44 4.73 4.70 15.74
N HIS A 45 4.81 3.63 14.95
CA HIS A 45 4.23 3.47 13.61
C HIS A 45 2.68 3.50 13.59
N LYS A 46 2.06 4.44 14.29
CA LYS A 46 0.62 4.70 14.29
C LYS A 46 0.26 5.33 12.94
N GLY A 47 0.11 4.51 11.91
CA GLY A 47 -0.38 4.98 10.61
C GLY A 47 -0.07 4.09 9.40
N CYS A 48 0.71 3.03 9.56
CA CYS A 48 1.05 2.10 8.49
C CYS A 48 0.81 0.65 8.93
N THR A 49 0.53 -0.23 7.98
CA THR A 49 0.52 -1.68 8.20
C THR A 49 1.93 -2.23 7.97
N GLU A 50 2.33 -3.29 8.66
CA GLU A 50 3.54 -4.02 8.27
C GLU A 50 3.45 -4.49 6.82
N ALA A 51 4.54 -4.37 6.07
CA ALA A 51 4.55 -4.80 4.68
C ALA A 51 4.44 -6.32 4.58
N LYS A 52 3.51 -6.78 3.76
CA LYS A 52 3.48 -8.18 3.31
C LYS A 52 4.61 -8.45 2.32
N ALA A 53 4.91 -9.73 2.11
CA ALA A 53 5.96 -10.17 1.18
C ALA A 53 5.78 -9.66 -0.25
N GLU A 54 4.54 -9.45 -0.71
CA GLU A 54 4.25 -8.95 -2.06
C GLU A 54 2.96 -8.11 -2.11
N LEU A 55 3.05 -6.94 -2.72
CA LEU A 55 1.93 -6.04 -2.98
C LEU A 55 1.31 -6.27 -4.35
N GLY A 56 -0.01 -6.14 -4.42
CA GLY A 56 -0.79 -6.27 -5.66
C GLY A 56 -1.74 -5.10 -5.88
N ALA A 57 -2.55 -5.20 -6.94
CA ALA A 57 -3.44 -4.13 -7.37
C ALA A 57 -4.45 -3.70 -6.29
N ALA A 58 -4.86 -4.60 -5.41
CA ALA A 58 -5.81 -4.32 -4.32
C ALA A 58 -5.22 -3.48 -3.17
N ASP A 59 -3.90 -3.30 -3.11
CA ASP A 59 -3.24 -2.53 -2.06
C ASP A 59 -3.20 -1.03 -2.32
N THR A 60 -3.80 -0.56 -3.42
CA THR A 60 -3.83 0.87 -3.74
C THR A 60 -4.41 1.71 -2.59
N GLY A 61 -3.82 2.88 -2.36
CA GLY A 61 -4.18 3.81 -1.29
C GLY A 61 -3.69 3.40 0.10
N ARG A 62 -2.97 2.29 0.25
CA ARG A 62 -2.45 1.83 1.55
C ARG A 62 -1.06 2.38 1.85
N THR A 63 -0.72 2.37 3.14
CA THR A 63 0.61 2.71 3.66
C THR A 63 1.24 1.50 4.32
N PHE A 64 2.47 1.16 3.93
CA PHE A 64 3.23 0.04 4.51
C PHE A 64 4.50 0.52 5.19
N CYS A 65 4.85 -0.14 6.29
CA CYS A 65 6.11 0.08 6.98
C CYS A 65 7.13 -1.01 6.68
N LEU A 66 8.37 -0.57 6.48
CA LEU A 66 9.55 -1.39 6.29
C LEU A 66 10.66 -0.93 7.23
N THR A 67 11.55 -1.83 7.55
CA THR A 67 12.83 -1.53 8.20
C THR A 67 13.94 -1.55 7.16
N THR A 68 14.98 -0.73 7.34
CA THR A 68 16.19 -0.78 6.49
C THR A 68 16.72 -2.21 6.42
N GLY A 69 16.91 -2.71 5.20
CA GLY A 69 17.29 -4.10 4.92
C GLY A 69 16.18 -4.91 4.25
N ASP A 70 14.92 -4.55 4.51
CA ASP A 70 13.76 -5.25 3.95
C ASP A 70 13.67 -5.09 2.43
N VAL A 71 13.00 -6.04 1.78
CA VAL A 71 12.69 -5.98 0.35
C VAL A 71 11.19 -6.11 0.18
N ILE A 72 10.60 -5.14 -0.51
CA ILE A 72 9.20 -5.17 -0.90
C ILE A 72 9.08 -5.53 -2.38
N ARG A 73 8.22 -6.50 -2.69
CA ARG A 73 7.91 -6.95 -4.05
C ARG A 73 6.55 -6.42 -4.47
N ILE A 74 6.44 -6.07 -5.74
CA ILE A 74 5.21 -5.61 -6.37
C ILE A 74 4.96 -6.52 -7.55
N ARG A 75 3.74 -7.06 -7.62
CA ARG A 75 3.22 -7.78 -8.78
C ARG A 75 1.84 -7.23 -9.10
N LEU A 76 1.76 -6.52 -10.22
CA LEU A 76 0.50 -6.01 -10.74
C LEU A 76 0.10 -6.85 -11.94
N ASP A 77 -0.87 -7.74 -11.71
CA ASP A 77 -1.41 -8.61 -12.75
C ASP A 77 -2.22 -7.78 -13.76
N GLY A 78 -1.77 -7.81 -15.01
CA GLY A 78 -2.35 -7.12 -16.13
C GLY A 78 -2.73 -8.08 -17.25
N THR A 79 -3.04 -7.50 -18.40
CA THR A 79 -3.28 -8.27 -19.64
C THR A 79 -2.69 -7.51 -20.80
N THR A 80 -2.45 -8.16 -21.93
CA THR A 80 -2.04 -7.47 -23.17
C THR A 80 -3.00 -6.36 -23.59
N SER A 81 -4.30 -6.54 -23.34
CA SER A 81 -5.33 -5.54 -23.66
C SER A 81 -5.40 -4.36 -22.70
N ARG A 82 -4.93 -4.55 -21.45
CA ARG A 82 -4.91 -3.56 -20.37
C ARG A 82 -3.63 -3.76 -19.55
N PRO A 83 -2.49 -3.35 -20.11
CA PRO A 83 -1.20 -3.54 -19.46
C PRO A 83 -1.02 -2.54 -18.32
N TRP A 84 -0.32 -2.96 -17.27
CA TRP A 84 0.22 -2.02 -16.28
C TRP A 84 1.46 -1.34 -16.81
N ALA A 85 1.60 -0.05 -16.50
CA ALA A 85 2.84 0.67 -16.67
C ALA A 85 3.90 0.17 -15.67
N PRO A 86 5.20 0.30 -15.97
CA PRO A 86 6.26 0.03 -15.01
C PRO A 86 6.03 0.79 -13.70
N VAL A 87 6.27 0.13 -12.56
CA VAL A 87 6.15 0.76 -11.25
C VAL A 87 7.24 1.81 -11.08
N LYS A 88 6.85 3.05 -10.78
CA LYS A 88 7.76 4.16 -10.50
C LYS A 88 7.87 4.38 -9.00
N VAL A 89 9.05 4.79 -8.56
CA VAL A 89 9.32 5.21 -7.19
C VAL A 89 9.60 6.72 -7.16
N GLY A 90 8.98 7.41 -6.22
CA GLY A 90 9.31 8.78 -5.83
C GLY A 90 9.62 8.86 -4.33
N GLY A 91 10.34 9.89 -3.90
CA GLY A 91 10.76 10.05 -2.51
C GLY A 91 12.10 9.39 -2.19
N SER A 92 12.30 8.93 -0.96
CA SER A 92 13.56 8.38 -0.47
C SER A 92 13.37 7.10 0.35
N GLY A 93 14.46 6.39 0.59
CA GLY A 93 14.51 5.19 1.44
C GLY A 93 14.39 3.86 0.69
N LEU A 94 14.00 3.89 -0.58
CA LEU A 94 13.93 2.70 -1.44
C LEU A 94 14.93 2.78 -2.60
N GLU A 95 15.57 1.65 -2.88
CA GLU A 95 16.42 1.43 -4.06
C GLU A 95 15.85 0.28 -4.89
N ALA A 96 15.78 0.44 -6.21
CA ALA A 96 15.32 -0.62 -7.09
C ALA A 96 16.36 -1.76 -7.15
N THR A 97 15.93 -3.00 -6.90
CA THR A 97 16.80 -4.18 -6.97
C THR A 97 16.56 -4.99 -8.23
N ASN A 98 15.30 -5.09 -8.69
CA ASN A 98 14.89 -5.81 -9.90
C ASN A 98 13.64 -5.17 -10.50
N SER A 99 13.63 -3.84 -10.68
CA SER A 99 12.48 -3.15 -11.26
C SER A 99 12.36 -3.46 -12.76
N GLY A 100 11.18 -3.90 -13.22
CA GLY A 100 10.88 -4.02 -14.65
C GLY A 100 11.10 -5.39 -15.29
N ILE A 101 11.33 -6.46 -14.50
CA ILE A 101 11.30 -7.83 -15.04
C ILE A 101 9.84 -8.23 -15.25
N VAL A 102 9.37 -8.17 -16.50
CA VAL A 102 8.01 -8.57 -16.87
C VAL A 102 7.94 -10.10 -16.94
N LEU A 103 7.16 -10.70 -16.04
CA LEU A 103 6.96 -12.16 -16.02
C LEU A 103 5.96 -12.62 -17.10
N GLN A 104 4.93 -11.82 -17.35
CA GLN A 104 3.92 -12.08 -18.39
C GLN A 104 3.53 -10.78 -19.10
N ALA A 105 3.21 -10.87 -20.38
CA ALA A 105 2.84 -9.70 -21.18
C ALA A 105 1.65 -8.94 -20.57
N GLY A 106 1.89 -7.68 -20.22
CA GLY A 106 0.92 -6.78 -19.61
C GLY A 106 1.03 -6.65 -18.09
N ASP A 107 1.80 -7.51 -17.42
CA ASP A 107 2.08 -7.37 -16.00
C ASP A 107 3.15 -6.31 -15.74
N ALA A 108 3.14 -5.76 -14.52
CA ALA A 108 4.26 -4.98 -14.00
C ALA A 108 4.78 -5.64 -12.72
N SER A 109 6.06 -6.01 -12.71
CA SER A 109 6.74 -6.56 -11.54
C SER A 109 7.99 -5.75 -11.21
N SER A 110 8.17 -5.47 -9.93
CA SER A 110 9.31 -4.72 -9.40
C SER A 110 9.65 -5.19 -7.98
N ALA A 111 10.92 -5.03 -7.59
CA ALA A 111 11.35 -5.21 -6.21
C ALA A 111 12.22 -4.02 -5.77
N PHE A 112 11.96 -3.53 -4.57
CA PHE A 112 12.69 -2.41 -3.97
C PHE A 112 13.25 -2.82 -2.62
N LYS A 113 14.50 -2.49 -2.36
CA LYS A 113 15.14 -2.66 -1.06
C LYS A 113 15.03 -1.38 -0.26
N ALA A 114 14.68 -1.50 1.01
CA ALA A 114 14.75 -0.42 1.98
C ALA A 114 16.22 -0.17 2.36
N VAL A 115 16.79 0.97 1.96
CA VAL A 115 18.22 1.30 2.11
C VAL A 115 18.49 2.42 3.10
N SER A 116 17.49 3.26 3.38
CA SER A 116 17.59 4.33 4.38
C SER A 116 16.21 4.70 4.90
N ALA A 117 16.17 5.32 6.09
CA ALA A 117 14.91 5.84 6.62
C ALA A 117 14.36 6.95 5.72
N GLY A 118 13.06 6.95 5.50
CA GLY A 118 12.40 7.88 4.59
C GLY A 118 10.98 7.48 4.24
N THR A 119 10.34 8.28 3.39
CA THR A 119 9.02 7.96 2.84
C THR A 119 9.13 7.94 1.32
N ALA A 120 8.66 6.86 0.73
CA ALA A 120 8.59 6.67 -0.70
C ALA A 120 7.15 6.47 -1.16
N GLN A 121 6.84 6.92 -2.37
CA GLN A 121 5.59 6.63 -3.04
C GLN A 121 5.86 5.74 -4.25
N LEU A 122 5.14 4.61 -4.32
CA LEU A 122 5.16 3.70 -5.45
C LEU A 122 3.91 3.93 -6.29
N THR A 123 4.06 4.10 -7.60
CA THR A 123 2.95 4.39 -8.51
C THR A 123 2.99 3.55 -9.77
N SER A 124 1.81 3.25 -10.30
CA SER A 124 1.61 2.67 -11.63
C SER A 124 0.23 3.04 -12.15
N SER A 125 -0.03 2.79 -13.42
CA SER A 125 -1.34 2.99 -14.02
C SER A 125 -1.61 1.96 -15.11
N ARG A 126 -2.88 1.73 -15.42
CA ARG A 126 -3.31 0.92 -16.56
C ARG A 126 -4.58 1.48 -17.20
N PRO A 127 -4.89 1.15 -18.46
CA PRO A 127 -6.20 1.44 -19.05
C PRO A 127 -7.35 0.76 -18.28
N LEU A 128 -8.47 1.48 -18.07
CA LEU A 128 -9.70 0.88 -17.53
C LEU A 128 -10.38 -0.02 -18.57
N CYS A 129 -10.45 0.48 -19.81
CA CYS A 129 -10.96 -0.24 -20.96
C CYS A 129 -9.82 -0.84 -21.79
N PRO A 130 -10.06 -1.94 -22.52
CA PRO A 130 -9.13 -2.44 -23.51
C PRO A 130 -8.68 -1.36 -24.50
N SER A 131 -7.39 -1.36 -24.83
CA SER A 131 -6.80 -0.45 -25.81
C SER A 131 -6.79 -1.12 -27.19
N ASP A 132 -7.90 -0.96 -27.94
CA ASP A 132 -8.00 -1.43 -29.33
C ASP A 132 -8.20 -0.21 -30.25
N PRO A 133 -7.30 0.05 -31.22
CA PRO A 133 -7.42 1.19 -32.12
C PRO A 133 -8.61 1.08 -33.09
N ALA A 134 -9.15 -0.12 -33.33
CA ALA A 134 -10.28 -0.34 -34.23
C ALA A 134 -11.66 -0.18 -33.54
N ARG A 135 -11.68 0.14 -32.24
CA ARG A 135 -12.90 0.16 -31.42
C ARG A 135 -12.96 1.45 -30.59
N ILE A 136 -14.18 1.93 -30.36
CA ILE A 136 -14.38 2.99 -29.35
C ILE A 136 -14.05 2.40 -27.98
N SER A 137 -13.20 3.09 -27.23
CA SER A 137 -12.75 2.70 -25.89
C SER A 137 -12.85 3.88 -24.93
N CYS A 138 -13.25 3.61 -23.68
CA CYS A 138 -13.22 4.61 -22.63
C CYS A 138 -11.75 4.99 -22.36
N LYS A 139 -11.34 6.23 -22.65
CA LYS A 139 -9.95 6.71 -22.45
C LYS A 139 -9.59 6.90 -20.96
N GLY A 140 -10.21 6.14 -20.07
CA GLY A 140 -9.99 6.20 -18.63
C GLY A 140 -8.79 5.37 -18.20
N LEU A 141 -8.09 5.85 -17.18
CA LEU A 141 -6.97 5.18 -16.53
C LEU A 141 -7.35 4.75 -15.11
N GLN A 142 -6.87 3.58 -14.71
CA GLN A 142 -6.84 3.13 -13.34
C GLN A 142 -5.47 3.44 -12.76
N GLU A 143 -5.43 4.22 -11.69
CA GLU A 143 -4.21 4.47 -10.93
C GLU A 143 -4.01 3.43 -9.84
N TRP A 144 -2.75 3.12 -9.57
CA TRP A 144 -2.31 2.36 -8.41
C TRP A 144 -1.25 3.17 -7.69
N THR A 145 -1.43 3.37 -6.38
CA THR A 145 -0.50 4.11 -5.54
C THR A 145 -0.36 3.46 -4.18
N VAL A 146 0.86 3.40 -3.65
CA VAL A 146 1.15 2.92 -2.30
C VAL A 146 2.17 3.85 -1.66
N THR A 147 2.00 4.13 -0.37
CA THR A 147 3.02 4.83 0.43
C THR A 147 3.84 3.82 1.22
N VAL A 148 5.16 3.98 1.22
CA VAL A 148 6.09 3.15 1.99
C VAL A 148 6.84 4.06 2.95
N VAL A 149 6.82 3.72 4.24
CA VAL A 149 7.59 4.39 5.28
C VAL A 149 8.69 3.45 5.72
N VAL A 150 9.94 3.87 5.57
CA VAL A 150 11.12 3.12 5.97
C VAL A 150 11.67 3.70 7.27
N THR A 151 11.88 2.85 8.27
CA THR A 151 12.59 3.21 9.51
C THR A 151 13.95 2.54 9.60
N LYS A 152 14.79 3.05 10.50
CA LYS A 152 16.07 2.40 10.82
C LYS A 152 15.80 1.05 11.49
N ALA A 153 16.72 0.12 11.27
CA ALA A 153 16.80 -1.15 12.00
C ALA A 153 17.13 -0.94 13.47
#